data_AF-A0A2E5YAE7-F1
#
_entry.id   AF-A0A2E5YAE7-F1
#
_cell.length_a   1.000
_cell.length_b   1.000
_cell.length_c   1.000
_cell.angle_alpha   90.00
_cell.angle_beta   90.00
_cell.angle_gamma   90.00
#
_symmetry.space_group_name_H-M   'P 1'
#
loop_
_entity.id
_entity.type
_entity.pdbx_description
1 polymer ?
#
loop_
_entity_poly.entity_id
_entity_poly.type
_entity_poly.pdbx_seq_one_letter_code
_entity_poly.pdbx_strand_id
1 'polypeptide(L)'
;MMLKIKHAFVQTAISACLVTQAFAAINLSGGYKDLNGYTEGLSGNITVTGVNYIANGTLLLQPGTTLNFTANAGLVILSYGNDGRKAGQLLALGTPTNRVIFNAQNNTAKGIMMLGRDAIQSSDTNLCTEGFGSECESAGSLYNYGSLNPTNFRNDSCGILNHVTINSLGQGNAVTGADTNALTLGGCGRGTLLNDIIVNDSGDDGIELFGGDATVQNAQINRAQDDGIDWDSDYQGWLLNPIVDSATASSFEGSNTYAPLGPVLCSNSTVSINPGDGDLNLRSGNLFTNNPALFNMIMGSGSLQNTAALPFGTNCPSFAPFLSNSSRF
;
A
#
# COMPACT_ATOMS: atom_id res chain seq x y z
N MET A 1 16.12 12.73 43.60
CA MET A 1 14.69 12.36 43.51
C MET A 1 14.40 12.08 42.04
N MET A 2 14.45 10.80 41.63
CA MET A 2 14.26 10.36 40.24
C MET A 2 12.78 10.51 39.85
N LEU A 3 12.51 11.33 38.83
CA LEU A 3 11.17 11.49 38.26
C LEU A 3 10.95 10.39 37.21
N LYS A 4 10.21 9.34 37.57
CA LYS A 4 9.69 8.34 36.64
C LYS A 4 8.61 8.98 35.77
N ILE A 5 8.91 9.29 34.51
CA ILE A 5 7.91 9.69 33.52
C ILE A 5 7.21 8.42 33.04
N LYS A 6 5.95 8.24 33.43
CA LYS A 6 5.11 7.12 33.00
C LYS A 6 4.56 7.38 31.60
N HIS A 7 4.68 6.37 30.74
CA HIS A 7 4.07 6.20 29.43
C HIS A 7 2.53 6.23 29.50
N ALA A 8 1.92 7.39 29.65
CA ALA A 8 0.45 7.52 29.74
C ALA A 8 -0.15 8.64 28.87
N PHE A 9 0.59 9.17 27.89
CA PHE A 9 0.17 10.34 27.13
C PHE A 9 -0.38 10.09 25.72
N VAL A 10 -0.42 8.85 25.24
CA VAL A 10 -0.89 8.54 23.86
C VAL A 10 -2.31 7.97 23.83
N GLN A 11 -2.82 7.43 24.94
CA GLN A 11 -4.12 6.75 24.94
C GLN A 11 -5.31 7.67 25.25
N THR A 12 -5.08 8.84 25.85
CA THR A 12 -6.13 9.68 26.42
C THR A 12 -6.61 10.82 25.52
N ALA A 13 -5.97 11.04 24.37
CA ALA A 13 -6.34 12.13 23.45
C ALA A 13 -7.31 11.70 22.32
N ILE A 14 -7.52 10.39 22.09
CA ILE A 14 -8.38 9.88 21.01
C ILE A 14 -9.83 9.61 21.50
N SER A 15 -10.10 9.67 22.80
CA SER A 15 -11.40 9.27 23.38
C SER A 15 -12.40 10.39 23.68
N ALA A 16 -12.15 11.66 23.32
CA ALA A 16 -13.04 12.76 23.74
C ALA A 16 -13.36 13.82 22.67
N CYS A 17 -13.36 13.45 21.39
CA CYS A 17 -14.01 14.26 20.35
C CYS A 17 -14.72 13.37 19.31
N LEU A 18 -15.47 12.37 19.78
CA LEU A 18 -16.54 11.80 18.98
C LEU A 18 -17.71 12.78 19.07
N VAL A 19 -17.68 13.78 18.20
CA VAL A 19 -18.89 14.53 17.84
C VAL A 19 -19.86 13.50 17.28
N THR A 20 -20.82 13.07 18.09
CA THR A 20 -22.01 12.34 17.64
C THR A 20 -22.90 13.32 16.87
N GLN A 21 -22.43 13.79 15.72
CA GLN A 21 -23.35 14.18 14.66
C GLN A 21 -23.74 12.89 13.96
N ALA A 22 -25.04 12.69 13.74
CA ALA A 22 -25.51 11.63 12.87
C ALA A 22 -24.98 11.96 11.47
N PHE A 23 -23.86 11.35 11.11
CA PHE A 23 -23.30 11.44 9.78
C PHE A 23 -24.30 10.81 8.81
N ALA A 24 -24.54 11.49 7.68
CA ALA A 24 -25.42 10.97 6.65
C ALA A 24 -24.70 9.80 5.99
N ALA A 25 -24.99 8.58 6.45
CA ALA A 25 -24.33 7.35 6.02
C ALA A 25 -23.99 7.38 4.53
N ILE A 26 -22.70 7.52 4.22
CA ILE A 26 -22.22 7.57 2.85
C ILE A 26 -22.50 6.24 2.16
N ASN A 27 -23.38 6.25 1.16
CA ASN A 27 -23.60 5.07 0.33
C ASN A 27 -22.35 4.86 -0.53
N LEU A 28 -21.68 3.72 -0.41
CA LEU A 28 -20.56 3.33 -1.26
C LEU A 28 -21.05 2.75 -2.61
N SER A 29 -21.84 3.53 -3.34
CA SER A 29 -22.51 3.10 -4.58
C SER A 29 -21.90 3.65 -5.88
N GLY A 30 -20.65 4.08 -5.83
CA GLY A 30 -19.90 4.60 -6.96
C GLY A 30 -20.02 6.13 -7.10
N GLY A 31 -19.14 6.72 -7.90
CA GLY A 31 -19.11 8.14 -8.19
C GLY A 31 -18.31 8.98 -7.18
N TYR A 32 -18.24 10.27 -7.49
CA TYR A 32 -17.42 11.24 -6.77
C TYR A 32 -18.08 11.75 -5.49
N LYS A 33 -17.30 11.87 -4.42
CA LYS A 33 -17.78 12.28 -3.10
C LYS A 33 -16.83 13.31 -2.49
N ASP A 34 -17.34 14.53 -2.37
CA ASP A 34 -16.69 15.61 -1.63
C ASP A 34 -17.23 15.61 -0.20
N LEU A 35 -16.35 15.36 0.78
CA LEU A 35 -16.72 15.37 2.20
C LEU A 35 -16.66 16.78 2.80
N ASN A 36 -16.46 17.83 1.98
CA ASN A 36 -16.39 19.23 2.36
C ASN A 36 -15.37 19.52 3.49
N GLY A 37 -14.29 18.74 3.54
CA GLY A 37 -13.26 18.80 4.57
C GLY A 37 -13.65 18.14 5.90
N TYR A 38 -14.82 17.52 5.99
CA TYR A 38 -15.27 16.80 7.18
C TYR A 38 -14.78 15.35 7.20
N THR A 39 -14.88 14.73 8.38
CA THR A 39 -14.69 13.29 8.57
C THR A 39 -16.03 12.59 8.53
N GLU A 40 -16.17 11.57 7.69
CA GLU A 40 -17.35 10.73 7.56
C GLU A 40 -17.03 9.33 8.08
N GLY A 41 -17.77 8.87 9.10
CA GLY A 41 -17.53 7.60 9.76
C GLY A 41 -18.39 6.45 9.23
N LEU A 42 -17.76 5.32 8.93
CA LEU A 42 -18.41 4.06 8.56
C LEU A 42 -18.15 2.97 9.60
N SER A 43 -19.15 2.12 9.83
CA SER A 43 -19.06 0.95 10.71
C SER A 43 -19.98 -0.18 10.23
N GLY A 44 -19.67 -1.42 10.62
CA GLY A 44 -20.44 -2.60 10.25
C GLY A 44 -20.12 -3.14 8.85
N ASN A 45 -21.08 -3.84 8.25
CA ASN A 45 -20.93 -4.46 6.92
C ASN A 45 -21.52 -3.57 5.84
N ILE A 46 -20.72 -3.17 4.86
CA ILE A 46 -21.08 -2.21 3.82
C ILE A 46 -20.79 -2.82 2.47
N THR A 47 -21.76 -2.80 1.57
CA THR A 47 -21.54 -3.18 0.16
C THR A 47 -20.98 -1.98 -0.60
N VAL A 48 -19.91 -2.23 -1.35
CA VAL A 48 -19.27 -1.25 -2.24
C VAL A 48 -19.59 -1.65 -3.68
N THR A 49 -20.32 -0.79 -4.39
CA THR A 49 -20.60 -0.96 -5.82
C THR A 49 -19.97 0.17 -6.62
N GLY A 50 -19.50 -0.13 -7.83
CA GLY A 50 -18.83 0.85 -8.69
C GLY A 50 -17.56 1.44 -8.05
N VAL A 51 -16.90 2.33 -8.79
CA VAL A 51 -15.69 3.01 -8.29
C VAL A 51 -16.10 4.23 -7.49
N ASN A 52 -15.69 4.29 -6.24
CA ASN A 52 -16.02 5.35 -5.29
C ASN A 52 -14.81 6.27 -5.10
N TYR A 53 -15.00 7.56 -5.35
CA TYR A 53 -13.93 8.54 -5.20
C TYR A 53 -14.17 9.40 -3.97
N ILE A 54 -13.20 9.43 -3.05
CA ILE A 54 -13.24 10.27 -1.86
C ILE A 54 -12.31 11.45 -2.10
N ALA A 55 -12.90 12.65 -2.15
CA ALA A 55 -12.20 13.91 -2.24
C ALA A 55 -12.51 14.80 -1.03
N ASN A 56 -11.56 15.68 -0.71
CA ASN A 56 -11.73 16.79 0.23
C ASN A 56 -12.41 16.39 1.55
N GLY A 57 -11.63 15.79 2.45
CA GLY A 57 -12.07 15.32 3.76
C GLY A 57 -11.62 13.89 4.02
N THR A 58 -12.18 13.25 5.04
CA THR A 58 -11.66 11.99 5.56
C THR A 58 -12.74 10.92 5.62
N LEU A 59 -12.53 9.78 4.95
CA LEU A 59 -13.32 8.59 5.18
C LEU A 59 -12.71 7.81 6.36
N LEU A 60 -13.47 7.65 7.44
CA LEU A 60 -13.05 6.93 8.64
C LEU A 60 -13.78 5.58 8.73
N LEU A 61 -13.04 4.48 8.67
CA LEU A 61 -13.55 3.14 8.92
C LEU A 61 -13.23 2.75 10.36
N GLN A 62 -14.29 2.55 11.16
CA GLN A 62 -14.17 2.14 12.56
C GLN A 62 -13.66 0.70 12.68
N PRO A 63 -13.08 0.30 13.84
CA PRO A 63 -12.71 -1.09 14.08
C PRO A 63 -13.85 -2.08 13.77
N GLY A 64 -13.53 -3.18 13.09
CA GLY A 64 -14.52 -4.20 12.71
C GLY A 64 -15.39 -3.85 11.50
N THR A 65 -15.16 -2.71 10.83
CA THR A 65 -15.85 -2.40 9.56
C THR A 65 -15.43 -3.39 8.48
N THR A 66 -16.40 -3.89 7.71
CA THR A 66 -16.18 -4.74 6.54
C THR A 66 -16.77 -4.07 5.31
N LEU A 67 -15.93 -3.78 4.32
CA LEU A 67 -16.33 -3.31 2.99
C LEU A 67 -16.33 -4.50 2.02
N ASN A 68 -17.49 -4.84 1.47
CA ASN A 68 -17.67 -5.92 0.51
C ASN A 68 -17.85 -5.37 -0.91
N PHE A 69 -16.82 -5.48 -1.74
CA PHE A 69 -16.77 -4.95 -3.10
C PHE A 69 -17.45 -5.91 -4.07
N THR A 70 -18.33 -5.37 -4.91
CA THR A 70 -18.84 -6.10 -6.08
C THR A 70 -17.84 -6.07 -7.22
N ALA A 71 -18.11 -6.86 -8.27
CA ALA A 71 -17.32 -6.80 -9.50
C ALA A 71 -17.18 -5.35 -10.01
N ASN A 72 -15.97 -5.01 -10.45
CA ASN A 72 -15.52 -3.70 -10.93
C ASN A 72 -15.66 -2.54 -9.92
N ALA A 73 -15.98 -2.82 -8.66
CA ALA A 73 -15.99 -1.80 -7.62
C ALA A 73 -14.56 -1.46 -7.19
N GLY A 74 -14.37 -0.24 -6.68
CA GLY A 74 -13.09 0.23 -6.17
C GLY A 74 -13.26 1.40 -5.20
N LEU A 75 -12.22 1.68 -4.43
CA LEU A 75 -12.16 2.83 -3.53
C LEU A 75 -10.91 3.65 -3.86
N VAL A 76 -11.12 4.88 -4.31
CA VAL A 76 -10.05 5.78 -4.71
C VAL A 76 -10.06 7.01 -3.80
N ILE A 77 -8.95 7.22 -3.11
CA ILE A 77 -8.69 8.43 -2.32
C ILE A 77 -7.92 9.38 -3.20
N LEU A 78 -8.55 10.50 -3.56
CA LEU A 78 -8.02 11.36 -4.60
C LEU A 78 -6.94 12.29 -4.06
N SER A 79 -5.83 12.33 -4.81
CA SER A 79 -4.83 13.37 -4.69
C SER A 79 -5.46 14.69 -5.10
N TYR A 80 -5.01 15.76 -4.46
CA TYR A 80 -5.53 17.07 -4.80
C TYR A 80 -4.88 17.55 -6.10
N GLY A 81 -5.66 17.78 -7.16
CA GLY A 81 -5.14 18.39 -8.40
C GLY A 81 -4.49 19.76 -8.13
N ASN A 82 -3.67 20.26 -9.06
CA ASN A 82 -2.88 21.50 -8.92
C ASN A 82 -3.69 22.81 -8.68
N ASP A 83 -4.98 22.76 -8.32
CA ASP A 83 -5.91 23.90 -8.15
C ASP A 83 -6.20 24.33 -6.69
N GLY A 84 -5.49 23.79 -5.68
CA GLY A 84 -5.42 24.36 -4.31
C GLY A 84 -6.50 24.06 -3.25
N ARG A 85 -7.52 23.20 -3.45
CA ARG A 85 -8.33 22.61 -2.34
C ARG A 85 -7.58 21.46 -1.60
N LYS A 86 -8.25 20.72 -0.70
CA LYS A 86 -7.62 19.73 0.21
C LYS A 86 -7.82 18.28 -0.25
N ALA A 87 -6.78 17.45 -0.10
CA ALA A 87 -6.79 16.03 -0.50
C ALA A 87 -7.81 15.19 0.28
N GLY A 88 -8.28 14.10 -0.32
CA GLY A 88 -9.01 13.06 0.41
C GLY A 88 -8.07 12.29 1.34
N GLN A 89 -8.62 11.69 2.39
CA GLN A 89 -7.88 10.79 3.28
C GLN A 89 -8.70 9.56 3.66
N LEU A 90 -8.03 8.42 3.83
CA LEU A 90 -8.62 7.20 4.39
C LEU A 90 -8.01 6.87 5.74
N LEU A 91 -8.84 6.81 6.77
CA LEU A 91 -8.46 6.31 8.09
C LEU A 91 -9.15 4.97 8.33
N ALA A 92 -8.46 3.86 8.07
CA ALA A 92 -8.94 2.53 8.43
C ALA A 92 -8.30 2.11 9.76
N LEU A 93 -9.02 2.32 10.85
CA LEU A 93 -8.48 2.22 12.21
C LEU A 93 -8.94 0.93 12.88
N GLY A 94 -8.45 -0.21 12.40
CA GLY A 94 -8.67 -1.50 13.02
C GLY A 94 -7.94 -1.67 14.35
N THR A 95 -8.15 -2.82 14.97
CA THR A 95 -7.44 -3.31 16.16
C THR A 95 -7.00 -4.76 15.94
N PRO A 96 -6.06 -5.32 16.74
CA PRO A 96 -5.63 -6.71 16.58
C PRO A 96 -6.77 -7.73 16.57
N THR A 97 -7.85 -7.47 17.33
CA THR A 97 -9.00 -8.36 17.44
C THR A 97 -10.19 -7.95 16.58
N ASN A 98 -10.25 -6.69 16.13
CA ASN A 98 -11.32 -6.16 15.28
C ASN A 98 -10.68 -5.37 14.13
N ARG A 99 -10.16 -6.10 13.15
CA ARG A 99 -9.53 -5.53 11.95
C ARG A 99 -10.58 -4.83 11.08
N VAL A 100 -10.15 -3.85 10.28
CA VAL A 100 -10.96 -3.38 9.15
C VAL A 100 -10.74 -4.34 7.98
N ILE A 101 -11.81 -4.80 7.35
CA ILE A 101 -11.75 -5.80 6.29
C ILE A 101 -12.23 -5.17 4.98
N PHE A 102 -11.40 -5.26 3.95
CA PHE A 102 -11.78 -5.01 2.56
C PHE A 102 -11.86 -6.38 1.87
N ASN A 103 -13.01 -6.71 1.31
CA ASN A 103 -13.32 -8.05 0.84
C ASN A 103 -13.96 -8.01 -0.55
N ALA A 104 -13.51 -8.88 -1.45
CA ALA A 104 -14.10 -9.08 -2.75
C ALA A 104 -14.15 -10.58 -3.08
N GLN A 105 -14.80 -10.93 -4.19
CA GLN A 105 -14.82 -12.32 -4.68
C GLN A 105 -14.01 -12.43 -5.97
N ASN A 106 -13.17 -13.47 -6.03
CA ASN A 106 -12.47 -13.91 -7.24
C ASN A 106 -11.70 -12.80 -7.97
N ASN A 107 -11.11 -11.84 -7.25
CA ASN A 107 -10.28 -10.80 -7.86
C ASN A 107 -11.02 -9.99 -8.93
N THR A 108 -12.32 -9.80 -8.70
CA THR A 108 -13.19 -9.07 -9.63
C THR A 108 -13.34 -7.60 -9.27
N ALA A 109 -12.75 -7.11 -8.18
CA ALA A 109 -12.81 -5.70 -7.76
C ALA A 109 -11.46 -5.01 -7.98
N LYS A 110 -11.49 -3.74 -8.38
CA LYS A 110 -10.32 -2.95 -8.76
C LYS A 110 -9.35 -2.64 -7.61
N GLY A 111 -9.71 -2.87 -6.35
CA GLY A 111 -8.82 -2.57 -5.23
C GLY A 111 -9.03 -1.20 -4.58
N ILE A 112 -8.02 -0.81 -3.81
CA ILE A 112 -7.97 0.44 -3.04
C ILE A 112 -6.80 1.26 -3.57
N MET A 113 -7.07 2.50 -3.98
CA MET A 113 -6.01 3.42 -4.39
C MET A 113 -5.96 4.62 -3.46
N MET A 114 -4.77 4.91 -2.98
CA MET A 114 -4.47 6.08 -2.16
C MET A 114 -3.52 6.98 -2.95
N LEU A 115 -4.04 8.10 -3.45
CA LEU A 115 -3.29 8.98 -4.34
C LEU A 115 -2.90 10.26 -3.59
N GLY A 116 -1.61 10.55 -3.57
CA GLY A 116 -0.99 11.73 -2.98
C GLY A 116 -0.31 12.61 -4.02
N ARG A 117 0.47 13.59 -3.55
CA ARG A 117 1.12 14.62 -4.38
C ARG A 117 2.63 14.67 -4.21
N ASP A 118 3.18 13.77 -3.41
CA ASP A 118 4.61 13.74 -3.14
C ASP A 118 5.42 13.38 -4.39
N ALA A 119 6.73 13.53 -4.28
CA ALA A 119 7.70 13.32 -5.34
C ALA A 119 7.51 11.97 -6.04
N ILE A 120 7.48 12.00 -7.36
CA ILE A 120 7.64 10.83 -8.22
C ILE A 120 8.65 11.17 -9.31
N GLN A 121 9.30 10.16 -9.89
CA GLN A 121 9.99 10.31 -11.18
C GLN A 121 9.34 9.41 -12.21
N SER A 122 8.95 9.99 -13.34
CA SER A 122 8.42 9.23 -14.47
C SER A 122 8.80 9.93 -15.77
N SER A 123 9.00 9.13 -16.82
CA SER A 123 9.08 9.65 -18.19
C SER A 123 7.70 10.02 -18.74
N ASP A 124 6.64 9.47 -18.14
CA ASP A 124 5.27 9.83 -18.45
C ASP A 124 4.88 11.14 -17.74
N THR A 125 4.22 12.02 -18.48
CA THR A 125 3.66 13.27 -17.94
C THR A 125 2.18 13.12 -17.60
N ASN A 126 1.54 12.06 -18.11
CA ASN A 126 0.20 11.65 -17.75
C ASN A 126 0.30 10.66 -16.59
N LEU A 127 0.33 11.19 -15.37
CA LEU A 127 0.57 10.44 -14.12
C LEU A 127 -0.65 9.61 -13.69
N CYS A 128 -1.32 8.99 -14.66
CA CYS A 128 -2.51 8.20 -14.49
C CYS A 128 -2.20 6.96 -13.66
N THR A 129 -3.08 6.66 -12.69
CA THR A 129 -2.99 5.42 -11.92
C THR A 129 -3.29 4.22 -12.84
N GLU A 130 -2.50 3.16 -12.73
CA GLU A 130 -2.69 1.93 -13.49
C GLU A 130 -4.11 1.37 -13.34
N GLY A 131 -4.62 0.75 -14.40
CA GLY A 131 -5.97 0.19 -14.43
C GLY A 131 -7.11 1.20 -14.62
N PHE A 132 -6.78 2.48 -14.84
CA PHE A 132 -7.74 3.57 -15.10
C PHE A 132 -7.40 4.42 -16.34
N GLY A 133 -6.57 3.93 -17.27
CA GLY A 133 -6.13 4.71 -18.45
C GLY A 133 -7.24 5.42 -19.21
N SER A 134 -8.32 4.71 -19.57
CA SER A 134 -9.46 5.28 -20.31
C SER A 134 -10.26 6.29 -19.47
N GLU A 135 -10.32 6.05 -18.16
CA GLU A 135 -10.97 6.88 -17.17
C GLU A 135 -10.15 8.15 -16.88
N CYS A 136 -8.82 8.09 -16.92
CA CYS A 136 -7.91 9.22 -16.83
C CYS A 136 -8.10 10.18 -18.01
N GLU A 137 -8.17 9.67 -19.23
CA GLU A 137 -8.40 10.50 -20.42
C GLU A 137 -9.78 11.19 -20.37
N SER A 138 -10.78 10.50 -19.84
CA SER A 138 -12.17 11.00 -19.78
C SER A 138 -12.44 11.93 -18.60
N ALA A 139 -11.76 11.73 -17.47
CA ALA A 139 -11.96 12.49 -16.24
C ALA A 139 -10.90 13.57 -16.02
N GLY A 140 -9.95 13.72 -16.94
CA GLY A 140 -8.81 14.63 -16.81
C GLY A 140 -7.87 14.20 -15.67
N SER A 141 -7.24 15.18 -15.02
CA SER A 141 -6.21 14.92 -14.00
C SER A 141 -6.74 14.34 -12.68
N LEU A 142 -7.98 13.87 -12.61
CA LEU A 142 -8.58 13.31 -11.39
C LEU A 142 -7.81 12.08 -10.90
N TYR A 143 -7.25 11.30 -11.80
CA TYR A 143 -6.51 10.07 -11.47
C TYR A 143 -4.99 10.28 -11.41
N ASN A 144 -4.56 11.53 -11.54
CA ASN A 144 -3.14 11.84 -11.49
C ASN A 144 -2.66 11.73 -10.04
N TYR A 145 -1.54 11.06 -9.85
CA TYR A 145 -0.86 11.00 -8.57
C TYR A 145 0.50 11.68 -8.67
N GLY A 146 1.06 12.01 -7.50
CA GLY A 146 2.41 12.50 -7.38
C GLY A 146 2.67 13.86 -8.02
N SER A 147 3.94 14.24 -8.01
CA SER A 147 4.41 15.49 -8.61
C SER A 147 5.83 15.33 -9.13
N LEU A 148 6.04 15.65 -10.42
CA LEU A 148 7.36 15.71 -11.05
C LEU A 148 8.22 16.91 -10.57
N ASN A 149 7.61 17.92 -9.93
CA ASN A 149 8.29 19.08 -9.34
C ASN A 149 7.83 19.32 -7.89
N PRO A 150 8.16 18.42 -6.95
CA PRO A 150 7.65 18.46 -5.60
C PRO A 150 8.26 19.65 -4.83
N THR A 151 7.48 20.69 -4.52
CA THR A 151 7.99 21.85 -3.78
C THR A 151 7.75 21.77 -2.27
N ASN A 152 6.79 20.95 -1.79
CA ASN A 152 6.45 20.87 -0.35
C ASN A 152 5.53 19.70 0.08
N PHE A 153 5.31 18.67 -0.74
CA PHE A 153 4.29 17.63 -0.45
C PHE A 153 4.80 16.42 0.34
N ARG A 154 6.08 16.41 0.73
CA ARG A 154 6.68 15.27 1.44
C ARG A 154 6.02 14.94 2.77
N ASN A 155 5.40 15.94 3.42
CA ASN A 155 4.68 15.77 4.68
C ASN A 155 3.16 15.56 4.49
N ASP A 156 2.66 15.51 3.25
CA ASP A 156 1.26 15.20 2.99
C ASP A 156 0.95 13.76 3.43
N SER A 157 -0.34 13.49 3.64
CA SER A 157 -0.84 12.18 4.06
C SER A 157 -2.05 11.79 3.23
N CYS A 158 -1.98 10.61 2.62
CA CYS A 158 -3.12 9.95 2.00
C CYS A 158 -4.04 9.28 3.05
N GLY A 159 -3.58 9.15 4.30
CA GLY A 159 -4.34 8.51 5.37
C GLY A 159 -3.53 7.56 6.24
N ILE A 160 -4.23 6.74 7.00
CA ILE A 160 -3.69 5.74 7.93
C ILE A 160 -4.46 4.44 7.76
N LEU A 161 -3.73 3.35 7.50
CA LEU A 161 -4.26 1.99 7.55
C LEU A 161 -3.59 1.28 8.73
N ASN A 162 -4.37 0.83 9.70
CA ASN A 162 -3.85 0.11 10.87
C ASN A 162 -4.71 -1.12 11.19
N HIS A 163 -4.11 -2.30 11.29
CA HIS A 163 -4.81 -3.58 11.47
C HIS A 163 -5.89 -3.79 10.40
N VAL A 164 -5.47 -3.86 9.14
CA VAL A 164 -6.34 -4.00 7.97
C VAL A 164 -6.14 -5.38 7.33
N THR A 165 -7.22 -5.98 6.84
CA THR A 165 -7.16 -7.17 5.99
C THR A 165 -7.80 -6.87 4.64
N ILE A 166 -7.13 -7.21 3.55
CA ILE A 166 -7.58 -7.05 2.17
C ILE A 166 -7.64 -8.45 1.54
N ASN A 167 -8.82 -8.89 1.12
CA ASN A 167 -9.04 -10.24 0.60
C ASN A 167 -9.57 -10.21 -0.83
N SER A 168 -8.80 -10.77 -1.75
CA SER A 168 -9.18 -11.01 -3.14
C SER A 168 -9.58 -9.74 -3.92
N LEU A 169 -8.88 -8.63 -3.64
CA LEU A 169 -8.95 -7.38 -4.40
C LEU A 169 -7.81 -7.31 -5.42
N GLY A 170 -7.94 -6.38 -6.35
CA GLY A 170 -7.07 -6.29 -7.52
C GLY A 170 -7.63 -7.15 -8.65
N GLN A 171 -7.45 -6.69 -9.88
CA GLN A 171 -7.86 -7.37 -11.11
C GLN A 171 -6.63 -7.57 -11.98
N GLY A 172 -6.15 -8.80 -12.12
CA GLY A 172 -5.12 -9.10 -13.11
C GLY A 172 -5.69 -9.04 -14.52
N ASN A 173 -5.09 -8.24 -15.40
CA ASN A 173 -5.47 -8.15 -16.81
C ASN A 173 -4.27 -7.82 -17.71
N ALA A 174 -3.30 -8.74 -17.71
CA ALA A 174 -2.09 -8.69 -18.54
C ALA A 174 -2.35 -8.56 -20.05
N VAL A 175 -3.57 -8.84 -20.54
CA VAL A 175 -3.91 -8.75 -21.97
C VAL A 175 -4.19 -7.30 -22.38
N THR A 176 -4.79 -6.50 -21.51
CA THR A 176 -5.11 -5.10 -21.80
C THR A 176 -4.20 -4.10 -21.08
N GLY A 177 -3.38 -4.54 -20.12
CA GLY A 177 -2.60 -3.64 -19.24
C GLY A 177 -3.52 -2.69 -18.45
N ALA A 178 -4.70 -3.19 -18.08
CA ALA A 178 -5.68 -2.46 -17.26
C ALA A 178 -5.87 -3.17 -15.92
N ASP A 179 -4.81 -3.82 -15.50
CA ASP A 179 -4.58 -4.46 -14.23
C ASP A 179 -4.63 -3.47 -13.08
N THR A 180 -4.93 -3.99 -11.90
CA THR A 180 -5.09 -3.19 -10.68
C THR A 180 -4.71 -4.02 -9.47
N ASN A 181 -4.11 -3.37 -8.49
CA ASN A 181 -3.53 -4.00 -7.32
C ASN A 181 -4.51 -4.07 -6.15
N ALA A 182 -4.24 -4.93 -5.16
CA ALA A 182 -5.07 -4.97 -3.97
C ALA A 182 -5.01 -3.64 -3.18
N LEU A 183 -3.82 -3.05 -3.10
CA LEU A 183 -3.57 -1.72 -2.53
C LEU A 183 -2.52 -0.97 -3.33
N THR A 184 -2.91 0.16 -3.91
CA THR A 184 -2.01 1.06 -4.65
C THR A 184 -1.78 2.34 -3.87
N LEU A 185 -0.51 2.78 -3.80
CA LEU A 185 -0.14 4.09 -3.28
C LEU A 185 0.63 4.87 -4.34
N GLY A 186 0.04 5.97 -4.83
CA GLY A 186 0.71 6.85 -5.79
C GLY A 186 1.11 8.16 -5.14
N GLY A 187 2.40 8.48 -5.05
CA GLY A 187 2.89 9.77 -4.55
C GLY A 187 2.43 10.09 -3.12
N CYS A 188 2.26 9.10 -2.25
CA CYS A 188 1.86 9.34 -0.87
C CYS A 188 3.04 9.82 -0.02
N GLY A 189 2.90 10.97 0.64
CA GLY A 189 3.95 11.52 1.51
C GLY A 189 4.11 10.77 2.83
N ARG A 190 5.14 11.13 3.61
CA ARG A 190 5.53 10.49 4.87
C ARG A 190 4.50 10.61 6.00
N GLY A 191 3.50 11.48 5.84
CA GLY A 191 2.37 11.54 6.75
C GLY A 191 1.44 10.34 6.59
N THR A 192 1.63 9.52 5.55
CA THR A 192 0.88 8.30 5.27
C THR A 192 1.51 7.12 6.00
N LEU A 193 0.72 6.44 6.83
CA LEU A 193 1.20 5.34 7.67
C LEU A 193 0.38 4.08 7.44
N LEU A 194 1.06 2.99 7.12
CA LEU A 194 0.47 1.68 6.90
C LEU A 194 1.11 0.71 7.88
N ASN A 195 0.32 0.15 8.79
CA ASN A 195 0.83 -0.77 9.81
C ASN A 195 -0.08 -1.98 10.00
N ASP A 196 0.51 -3.17 10.05
CA ASP A 196 -0.21 -4.44 10.21
C ASP A 196 -1.32 -4.56 9.15
N ILE A 197 -0.88 -4.68 7.89
CA ILE A 197 -1.75 -4.89 6.74
C ILE A 197 -1.59 -6.34 6.32
N ILE A 198 -2.69 -7.07 6.18
CA ILE A 198 -2.70 -8.43 5.62
C ILE A 198 -3.38 -8.36 4.25
N VAL A 199 -2.73 -8.83 3.21
CA VAL A 199 -3.31 -8.99 1.88
C VAL A 199 -3.35 -10.48 1.54
N ASN A 200 -4.50 -10.98 1.12
CA ASN A 200 -4.69 -12.38 0.73
C ASN A 200 -5.22 -12.47 -0.70
N ASP A 201 -4.60 -13.34 -1.49
CA ASP A 201 -5.07 -13.78 -2.81
C ASP A 201 -5.37 -12.61 -3.76
N SER A 202 -4.53 -11.56 -3.79
CA SER A 202 -4.73 -10.40 -4.68
C SER A 202 -4.73 -10.82 -6.15
N GLY A 203 -5.53 -10.15 -6.98
CA GLY A 203 -5.62 -10.44 -8.41
C GLY A 203 -4.39 -10.11 -9.24
N ASP A 204 -3.51 -9.33 -8.63
CA ASP A 204 -2.32 -8.69 -9.18
C ASP A 204 -1.37 -8.47 -7.99
N ASP A 205 -0.69 -7.34 -7.88
CA ASP A 205 0.18 -7.09 -6.74
C ASP A 205 -0.58 -7.02 -5.42
N GLY A 206 0.10 -7.45 -4.35
CA GLY A 206 -0.40 -7.31 -2.99
C GLY A 206 -0.44 -5.85 -2.56
N ILE A 207 0.70 -5.17 -2.66
CA ILE A 207 0.84 -3.72 -2.44
C ILE A 207 1.76 -3.16 -3.51
N GLU A 208 1.34 -2.10 -4.20
CA GLU A 208 2.19 -1.41 -5.16
C GLU A 208 2.36 0.07 -4.81
N LEU A 209 3.60 0.55 -4.93
CA LEU A 209 4.02 1.89 -4.51
C LEU A 209 4.64 2.66 -5.68
N PHE A 210 3.92 3.66 -6.20
CA PHE A 210 4.43 4.56 -7.23
C PHE A 210 4.92 5.87 -6.63
N GLY A 211 6.22 5.97 -6.37
CA GLY A 211 6.85 7.17 -5.80
C GLY A 211 6.31 7.57 -4.42
N GLY A 212 6.75 8.72 -3.91
CA GLY A 212 6.43 9.20 -2.56
C GLY A 212 7.32 8.62 -1.46
N ASP A 213 6.92 8.87 -0.21
CA ASP A 213 7.74 8.66 1.02
C ASP A 213 6.91 8.01 2.15
N ALA A 214 5.81 7.31 1.80
CA ALA A 214 4.95 6.60 2.75
C ALA A 214 5.73 5.53 3.54
N THR A 215 5.24 5.13 4.71
CA THR A 215 5.85 4.01 5.46
C THR A 215 4.90 2.85 5.56
N VAL A 216 5.37 1.67 5.17
CA VAL A 216 4.69 0.38 5.32
C VAL A 216 5.43 -0.44 6.36
N GLN A 217 4.72 -0.87 7.40
CA GLN A 217 5.25 -1.64 8.50
C GLN A 217 4.40 -2.88 8.78
N ASN A 218 5.04 -4.02 9.02
CA ASN A 218 4.39 -5.30 9.36
C ASN A 218 3.33 -5.70 8.32
N ALA A 219 3.60 -5.50 7.03
CA ALA A 219 2.73 -6.01 5.98
C ALA A 219 2.93 -7.52 5.83
N GLN A 220 1.83 -8.27 5.69
CA GLN A 220 1.85 -9.68 5.33
C GLN A 220 1.07 -9.86 4.03
N ILE A 221 1.74 -10.36 2.99
CA ILE A 221 1.13 -10.65 1.70
C ILE A 221 1.12 -12.16 1.50
N ASN A 222 -0.05 -12.72 1.25
CA ASN A 222 -0.23 -14.15 1.01
C ASN A 222 -0.82 -14.35 -0.38
N ARG A 223 -0.07 -15.01 -1.25
CA ARG A 223 -0.48 -15.48 -2.58
C ARG A 223 -0.97 -14.39 -3.54
N ALA A 224 -0.23 -13.29 -3.64
CA ALA A 224 -0.41 -12.34 -4.75
C ALA A 224 -0.22 -13.06 -6.10
N GLN A 225 -1.09 -12.77 -7.08
CA GLN A 225 -1.03 -13.39 -8.41
C GLN A 225 0.04 -12.77 -9.31
N ASP A 226 0.47 -11.54 -9.00
CA ASP A 226 1.73 -10.98 -9.50
C ASP A 226 2.68 -10.74 -8.31
N ASP A 227 3.22 -9.54 -8.11
CA ASP A 227 4.23 -9.31 -7.10
C ASP A 227 3.65 -9.12 -5.69
N GLY A 228 4.38 -9.58 -4.67
CA GLY A 228 3.93 -9.42 -3.29
C GLY A 228 3.89 -7.94 -2.90
N ILE A 229 5.03 -7.27 -3.05
CA ILE A 229 5.16 -5.81 -2.92
C ILE A 229 6.01 -5.30 -4.07
N ASP A 230 5.46 -4.47 -4.93
CA ASP A 230 6.19 -3.75 -5.99
C ASP A 230 6.34 -2.26 -5.65
N TRP A 231 7.41 -1.65 -6.14
CA TRP A 231 7.57 -0.22 -6.17
C TRP A 231 8.27 0.29 -7.43
N ASP A 232 7.74 1.38 -7.97
CA ASP A 232 8.29 2.11 -9.11
C ASP A 232 8.22 3.63 -8.84
N SER A 233 8.50 4.41 -9.88
CA SER A 233 8.40 5.87 -9.92
C SER A 233 9.21 6.57 -8.83
N ASP A 234 10.34 5.97 -8.46
CA ASP A 234 11.27 6.43 -7.45
C ASP A 234 10.63 6.56 -6.06
N TYR A 235 9.93 5.53 -5.59
CA TYR A 235 9.53 5.43 -4.19
C TYR A 235 10.74 5.55 -3.26
N GLN A 236 10.58 6.26 -2.13
CA GLN A 236 11.67 6.57 -1.17
C GLN A 236 11.28 6.28 0.27
N GLY A 237 10.10 5.71 0.46
CA GLY A 237 9.57 5.37 1.75
C GLY A 237 10.24 4.15 2.37
N TRP A 238 9.65 3.69 3.48
CA TRP A 238 10.21 2.61 4.29
C TRP A 238 9.31 1.38 4.26
N LEU A 239 9.93 0.21 4.07
CA LEU A 239 9.30 -1.11 4.18
C LEU A 239 9.91 -1.84 5.39
N LEU A 240 9.17 -1.92 6.49
CA LEU A 240 9.67 -2.41 7.77
C LEU A 240 8.96 -3.71 8.19
N ASN A 241 9.72 -4.79 8.38
CA ASN A 241 9.22 -6.13 8.73
C ASN A 241 8.13 -6.70 7.78
N PRO A 242 8.20 -6.55 6.45
CA PRO A 242 7.23 -7.21 5.57
C PRO A 242 7.44 -8.73 5.56
N ILE A 243 6.35 -9.47 5.44
CA ILE A 243 6.31 -10.92 5.24
C ILE A 243 5.58 -11.16 3.91
N VAL A 244 6.21 -11.85 2.97
CA VAL A 244 5.57 -12.21 1.70
C VAL A 244 5.65 -13.71 1.50
N ASP A 245 4.50 -14.33 1.28
CA ASP A 245 4.32 -15.69 0.78
C ASP A 245 3.85 -15.61 -0.68
N SER A 246 4.77 -15.76 -1.63
CA SER A 246 4.49 -15.60 -3.07
C SER A 246 3.60 -16.72 -3.60
N ALA A 247 2.78 -16.45 -4.63
CA ALA A 247 2.14 -17.51 -5.42
C ALA A 247 2.83 -17.70 -6.77
N THR A 248 2.80 -16.71 -7.67
CA THR A 248 3.23 -16.92 -9.07
C THR A 248 4.37 -16.02 -9.54
N ALA A 249 4.45 -14.78 -9.03
CA ALA A 249 5.53 -13.85 -9.36
C ALA A 249 6.36 -13.46 -8.13
N SER A 250 7.04 -12.31 -8.20
CA SER A 250 8.12 -12.00 -7.28
C SER A 250 7.59 -11.69 -5.88
N SER A 251 8.35 -12.03 -4.83
CA SER A 251 7.95 -11.60 -3.48
C SER A 251 8.08 -10.08 -3.30
N PHE A 252 9.12 -9.53 -3.90
CA PHE A 252 9.36 -8.09 -3.99
C PHE A 252 9.86 -7.81 -5.41
N GLU A 253 9.22 -6.87 -6.10
CA GLU A 253 9.75 -6.20 -7.28
C GLU A 253 10.07 -4.74 -6.92
N GLY A 254 11.08 -4.18 -7.57
CA GLY A 254 11.44 -2.79 -7.37
C GLY A 254 12.13 -2.28 -8.62
N SER A 255 11.45 -1.40 -9.34
CA SER A 255 11.77 -1.03 -10.72
C SER A 255 12.21 0.43 -10.91
N ASN A 256 12.48 1.16 -9.82
CA ASN A 256 13.01 2.55 -9.82
C ASN A 256 14.03 2.80 -10.94
N THR A 257 13.59 3.53 -11.98
CA THR A 257 14.35 3.73 -13.23
C THR A 257 15.29 4.92 -13.19
N TYR A 258 15.11 5.84 -12.25
CA TYR A 258 15.92 7.04 -12.12
C TYR A 258 16.88 6.92 -10.92
N ALA A 259 17.94 7.74 -10.89
CA ALA A 259 18.83 7.77 -9.73
C ALA A 259 17.98 8.19 -8.50
N PRO A 260 17.82 7.31 -7.50
CA PRO A 260 16.87 7.54 -6.42
C PRO A 260 17.17 8.86 -5.71
N LEU A 261 16.18 9.74 -5.50
CA LEU A 261 16.38 10.96 -4.70
C LEU A 261 16.64 10.63 -3.21
N GLY A 262 16.46 9.37 -2.82
CA GLY A 262 16.87 8.75 -1.57
C GLY A 262 16.64 7.23 -1.61
N PRO A 263 17.38 6.44 -0.82
CA PRO A 263 17.26 4.98 -0.85
C PRO A 263 15.93 4.48 -0.26
N VAL A 264 15.26 3.53 -0.93
CA VAL A 264 14.19 2.73 -0.30
C VAL A 264 14.80 1.92 0.84
N LEU A 265 14.29 2.09 2.06
CA LEU A 265 14.77 1.34 3.22
C LEU A 265 13.89 0.12 3.46
N CYS A 266 14.42 -1.06 3.17
CA CYS A 266 13.83 -2.34 3.57
C CYS A 266 14.58 -2.92 4.77
N SER A 267 13.86 -3.31 5.84
CA SER A 267 14.49 -3.91 7.03
C SER A 267 13.65 -5.03 7.64
N ASN A 268 14.32 -6.06 8.19
CA ASN A 268 13.71 -7.25 8.83
C ASN A 268 12.67 -7.98 7.95
N SER A 269 12.85 -7.95 6.63
CA SER A 269 11.92 -8.57 5.69
C SER A 269 12.01 -10.10 5.75
N THR A 270 10.88 -10.79 5.67
CA THR A 270 10.81 -12.24 5.56
C THR A 270 10.16 -12.63 4.24
N VAL A 271 10.74 -13.58 3.54
CA VAL A 271 10.18 -14.14 2.30
C VAL A 271 10.01 -15.63 2.45
N SER A 272 8.81 -16.11 2.10
CA SER A 272 8.46 -17.51 1.91
C SER A 272 8.16 -17.71 0.42
N ILE A 273 8.87 -18.65 -0.21
CA ILE A 273 8.63 -19.04 -1.61
C ILE A 273 8.43 -20.54 -1.63
N ASN A 274 7.25 -21.02 -2.04
CA ASN A 274 7.01 -22.46 -2.16
C ASN A 274 7.67 -23.02 -3.44
N PRO A 275 7.95 -24.35 -3.49
CA PRO A 275 8.42 -25.02 -4.69
C PRO A 275 7.50 -24.80 -5.90
N GLY A 276 7.97 -24.06 -6.91
CA GLY A 276 7.22 -23.76 -8.13
C GLY A 276 6.61 -22.36 -8.19
N ASP A 277 6.70 -21.60 -7.10
CA ASP A 277 6.26 -20.21 -6.98
C ASP A 277 7.41 -19.24 -7.39
N GLY A 278 7.09 -17.96 -7.59
CA GLY A 278 8.00 -16.96 -8.16
C GLY A 278 9.26 -16.60 -7.33
N ASP A 279 10.11 -15.73 -7.88
CA ASP A 279 11.46 -15.45 -7.37
C ASP A 279 11.52 -14.20 -6.45
N LEU A 280 12.70 -13.81 -5.97
CA LEU A 280 12.96 -12.45 -5.46
C LEU A 280 13.62 -11.63 -6.59
N ASN A 281 12.98 -10.57 -7.08
CA ASN A 281 13.44 -9.81 -8.25
C ASN A 281 13.72 -8.34 -7.89
N LEU A 282 14.97 -8.01 -7.57
CA LEU A 282 15.37 -6.65 -7.19
C LEU A 282 16.17 -6.01 -8.33
N ARG A 283 15.60 -5.02 -9.01
CA ARG A 283 16.28 -4.27 -10.09
C ARG A 283 17.10 -3.08 -9.54
N SER A 284 17.85 -2.41 -10.39
CA SER A 284 18.76 -1.30 -10.02
C SER A 284 18.03 -0.14 -9.31
N GLY A 285 18.72 0.58 -8.40
CA GLY A 285 18.13 1.74 -7.70
C GLY A 285 17.71 1.48 -6.25
N ASN A 286 17.73 0.22 -5.82
CA ASN A 286 17.38 -0.19 -4.46
C ASN A 286 18.63 -0.27 -3.58
N LEU A 287 18.69 0.50 -2.49
CA LEU A 287 19.77 0.44 -1.50
C LEU A 287 19.24 -0.17 -0.19
N PHE A 288 19.50 -1.47 -0.01
CA PHE A 288 19.36 -2.12 1.28
C PHE A 288 20.50 -1.64 2.19
N THR A 289 20.21 -0.80 3.19
CA THR A 289 21.24 -0.37 4.13
C THR A 289 21.60 -1.50 5.10
N ASN A 290 22.91 -1.68 5.29
CA ASN A 290 23.56 -2.83 5.89
C ASN A 290 23.13 -3.12 7.35
N ASN A 291 22.52 -4.28 7.56
CA ASN A 291 22.85 -5.17 8.68
C ASN A 291 22.60 -6.61 8.20
N PRO A 292 23.61 -7.52 8.17
CA PRO A 292 23.52 -8.85 7.56
C PRO A 292 22.52 -9.83 8.21
N ALA A 293 21.63 -9.34 9.09
CA ALA A 293 20.57 -10.09 9.77
C ALA A 293 19.15 -9.72 9.30
N LEU A 294 18.99 -8.85 8.28
CA LEU A 294 17.71 -8.15 8.00
C LEU A 294 16.82 -8.79 6.93
N PHE A 295 17.21 -9.90 6.31
CA PHE A 295 16.33 -10.63 5.40
C PHE A 295 16.30 -12.10 5.82
N ASN A 296 15.18 -12.55 6.37
CA ASN A 296 14.98 -13.96 6.68
C ASN A 296 14.35 -14.62 5.45
N MET A 297 15.18 -15.24 4.59
CA MET A 297 14.68 -16.04 3.49
C MET A 297 14.35 -17.45 3.97
N ILE A 298 13.07 -17.80 3.97
CA ILE A 298 12.62 -19.18 4.11
C ILE A 298 12.36 -19.69 2.68
N MET A 299 13.42 -20.17 2.04
CA MET A 299 13.31 -20.68 0.67
C MET A 299 12.87 -22.15 0.66
N GLY A 300 11.84 -22.44 -0.15
CA GLY A 300 11.66 -23.74 -0.79
C GLY A 300 12.68 -23.94 -1.92
N SER A 301 12.29 -24.61 -3.02
CA SER A 301 13.18 -24.84 -4.18
C SER A 301 13.23 -23.68 -5.19
N GLY A 302 12.83 -22.46 -4.80
CA GLY A 302 12.84 -21.25 -5.63
C GLY A 302 14.25 -20.71 -5.91
N SER A 303 14.38 -19.77 -6.85
CA SER A 303 15.68 -19.23 -7.29
C SER A 303 15.86 -17.76 -6.87
N LEU A 304 17.12 -17.35 -6.69
CA LEU A 304 17.48 -15.95 -6.48
C LEU A 304 17.94 -15.36 -7.83
N GLN A 305 17.14 -14.49 -8.44
CA GLN A 305 17.57 -13.74 -9.63
C GLN A 305 18.01 -12.34 -9.24
N ASN A 306 19.32 -12.16 -9.06
CA ASN A 306 19.92 -10.85 -8.80
C ASN A 306 20.49 -10.28 -10.12
N THR A 307 19.87 -9.22 -10.66
CA THR A 307 20.36 -8.54 -11.87
C THR A 307 21.10 -7.24 -11.58
N ALA A 308 21.15 -6.78 -10.32
CA ALA A 308 21.85 -5.58 -9.91
C ALA A 308 23.12 -5.91 -9.11
N ALA A 309 24.25 -5.27 -9.46
CA ALA A 309 25.44 -5.26 -8.63
C ALA A 309 25.14 -4.47 -7.34
N LEU A 310 24.55 -5.13 -6.34
CA LEU A 310 24.47 -4.60 -4.99
C LEU A 310 25.91 -4.35 -4.53
N PRO A 311 26.24 -3.17 -3.97
CA PRO A 311 27.51 -2.99 -3.29
C PRO A 311 27.46 -3.80 -2.00
N PHE A 312 27.63 -5.12 -2.11
CA PHE A 312 27.92 -5.98 -0.98
C PHE A 312 29.28 -5.51 -0.43
N GLY A 313 29.27 -4.78 0.67
CA GLY A 313 30.48 -4.46 1.40
C GLY A 313 31.27 -5.75 1.66
N THR A 314 32.58 -5.71 1.50
CA THR A 314 33.53 -6.85 1.42
C THR A 314 33.67 -7.72 2.69
N ASN A 315 32.68 -7.75 3.57
CA ASN A 315 32.70 -8.54 4.81
C ASN A 315 31.43 -9.42 4.91
N CYS A 316 31.32 -10.44 4.06
CA CYS A 316 30.30 -11.50 4.20
C CYS A 316 30.86 -12.71 4.98
N PRO A 317 30.35 -13.06 6.16
CA PRO A 317 30.31 -14.46 6.58
C PRO A 317 29.16 -15.16 5.83
N SER A 318 29.38 -16.43 5.51
CA SER A 318 28.50 -17.32 4.73
C SER A 318 27.00 -17.19 5.04
N PHE A 319 26.18 -17.05 3.99
CA PHE A 319 24.75 -17.35 4.03
C PHE A 319 24.53 -18.77 4.57
N ALA A 320 23.82 -18.90 5.69
CA ALA A 320 23.33 -20.19 6.18
C ALA A 320 21.84 -20.28 5.82
N PRO A 321 21.42 -21.10 4.86
CA PRO A 321 20.00 -21.33 4.62
C PRO A 321 19.40 -21.99 5.87
N PHE A 322 18.49 -21.31 6.55
CA PHE A 322 17.62 -21.96 7.52
C PHE A 322 16.53 -22.70 6.73
N LEU A 323 16.82 -23.94 6.34
CA LEU A 323 15.80 -24.89 5.88
C LEU A 323 14.94 -25.28 7.09
N SER A 324 13.96 -24.45 7.46
CA SER A 324 12.89 -24.93 8.33
C SER A 324 11.84 -25.60 7.45
N ASN A 325 11.74 -26.94 7.55
CA ASN A 325 10.58 -27.69 7.09
C ASN A 325 9.34 -27.18 7.84
N SER A 326 8.69 -26.14 7.32
CA SER A 326 7.43 -25.65 7.85
C SER A 326 6.31 -26.33 7.06
N SER A 327 5.73 -27.36 7.68
CA SER A 327 4.51 -27.98 7.21
C SER A 327 3.35 -27.00 7.41
N ARG A 328 2.77 -26.53 6.30
CA ARG A 328 1.42 -25.94 6.11
C ARG A 328 0.79 -25.25 7.34
N PHE A 329 0.69 -23.92 7.27
CA PHE A 329 -0.38 -23.16 7.92
C PHE A 329 -1.27 -22.53 6.85
#